data_AF-A0A0S9R4K8-F1
#
_entry.id   AF-A0A0S9R4K8-F1
#
_cell.length_a   1.000
_cell.length_b   1.000
_cell.length_c   1.000
_cell.angle_alpha   90.00
_cell.angle_beta   90.00
_cell.angle_gamma   90.00
#
_symmetry.space_group_name_H-M   'P 1'
#
loop_
_entity.id
_entity.type
_entity.pdbx_description
1 polymer ?
#
loop_
_entity_poly.entity_id
_entity_poly.type
_entity_poly.pdbx_seq_one_letter_code
_entity_poly.pdbx_strand_id
1 'polypeptide(L)' 'MKPHRFEQAGIVFEIAFERAPEGWVAHIRRSDSETTHAIGFPDGPGYDPADVRGSLIAGCAAALPNLSWASPTRH' A
#
# COMPACT_ATOMS: atom_id res chain seq x y z
N MET A 1 -7.30 0.95 10.77
CA MET A 1 -8.23 1.50 9.75
C MET A 1 -8.84 0.35 8.95
N LYS A 2 -10.05 0.48 8.34
CA LYS A 2 -10.57 -0.59 7.47
C LYS A 2 -9.64 -0.81 6.26
N PRO A 3 -9.28 -2.06 5.93
CA PRO A 3 -8.48 -2.36 4.74
C PRO A 3 -9.09 -1.75 3.49
N HIS A 4 -8.24 -1.29 2.58
CA HIS A 4 -8.64 -0.79 1.29
C HIS A 4 -8.28 -1.82 0.22
N ARG A 5 -9.26 -2.16 -0.62
CA ARG A 5 -9.07 -3.08 -1.73
C ARG A 5 -9.29 -2.32 -3.03
N PHE A 6 -8.39 -2.49 -3.98
CA PHE A 6 -8.50 -1.92 -5.32
C PHE A 6 -7.84 -2.86 -6.33
N GLU A 7 -8.20 -2.69 -7.60
CA GLU A 7 -7.65 -3.46 -8.71
C GLU A 7 -6.76 -2.55 -9.56
N GLN A 8 -5.58 -3.05 -9.94
CA GLN A 8 -4.68 -2.37 -10.86
C GLN A 8 -4.09 -3.39 -11.83
N ALA A 9 -4.18 -3.11 -13.13
CA ALA A 9 -3.73 -4.00 -14.20
C ALA A 9 -4.31 -5.44 -14.10
N GLY A 10 -5.57 -5.58 -13.65
CA GLY A 10 -6.23 -6.88 -13.48
C GLY A 10 -5.79 -7.67 -12.23
N ILE A 11 -4.98 -7.05 -11.36
CA ILE A 11 -4.51 -7.64 -10.11
C ILE A 11 -5.21 -6.93 -8.96
N VAL A 12 -5.78 -7.73 -8.05
CA VAL A 12 -6.38 -7.22 -6.83
C VAL A 12 -5.31 -7.03 -5.76
N PHE A 13 -5.27 -5.84 -5.19
CA PHE A 13 -4.43 -5.51 -4.05
C PHE A 13 -5.30 -5.20 -2.83
N GLU A 14 -4.87 -5.70 -1.68
CA GLU A 14 -5.43 -5.37 -0.38
C GLU A 14 -4.39 -4.60 0.43
N ILE A 15 -4.79 -3.45 0.96
CA ILE A 15 -3.95 -2.57 1.76
C ILE A 15 -4.53 -2.47 3.16
N ALA A 16 -3.78 -2.93 4.16
CA ALA A 16 -4.07 -2.68 5.55
C ALA A 16 -3.20 -1.52 6.05
N PHE A 17 -3.82 -0.49 6.62
CA PHE A 17 -3.10 0.63 7.23
C PHE A 17 -3.02 0.44 8.75
N GLU A 18 -1.78 0.38 9.23
CA GLU A 18 -1.41 0.30 10.64
C GLU A 18 -0.82 1.63 11.09
N ARG A 19 -1.19 2.08 12.30
CA ARG A 19 -0.62 3.28 12.90
C ARG A 19 0.65 2.90 13.66
N ALA A 20 1.78 3.48 13.27
CA ALA A 20 3.06 3.36 13.96
C ALA A 20 3.38 4.65 14.74
N PRO A 21 4.34 4.63 15.69
CA PRO A 21 4.73 5.82 16.45
C PRO A 21 5.29 6.97 15.57
N GLU A 22 5.93 6.63 14.46
CA GLU A 22 6.61 7.56 13.54
C GLU A 22 5.78 7.94 12.30
N GLY A 23 4.58 7.35 12.15
CA GLY A 23 3.75 7.54 10.96
C GLY A 23 2.73 6.43 10.75
N TRP A 24 2.40 6.18 9.50
CA TRP A 24 1.53 5.07 9.10
C TRP A 24 2.33 4.03 8.33
N VAL A 25 1.96 2.76 8.49
CA VAL A 25 2.52 1.66 7.70
C VAL A 25 1.39 1.08 6.87
N ALA A 26 1.59 1.02 5.55
CA ALA A 26 0.68 0.34 4.65
C ALA A 26 1.22 -1.05 4.32
N HIS A 27 0.49 -2.07 4.73
CA HIS A 27 0.73 -3.46 4.37
C HIS A 27 -0.05 -3.77 3.10
N ILE A 28 0.65 -3.83 1.98
CA ILE A 28 0.11 -4.08 0.65
C ILE A 28 0.32 -5.56 0.34
N ARG A 29 -0.77 -6.30 0.25
CA ARG A 29 -0.80 -7.69 -0.17
C ARG A 29 -1.43 -7.79 -1.55
N ARG A 30 -0.81 -8.57 -2.43
CA ARG A 30 -1.37 -8.92 -3.73
C ARG A 30 -2.23 -10.18 -3.58
N SER A 31 -3.40 -10.24 -4.21
CA SER A 31 -4.32 -11.37 -4.00
C SER A 31 -3.84 -12.69 -4.60
N ASP A 32 -2.98 -12.64 -5.60
CA ASP A 32 -2.37 -13.79 -6.29
C ASP A 32 -0.95 -14.11 -5.76
N SER A 33 -0.51 -13.44 -4.70
CA SER A 33 0.78 -13.65 -4.06
C SER A 33 0.63 -13.77 -2.55
N GLU A 34 1.47 -14.59 -1.94
CA GLU A 34 1.57 -14.64 -0.47
C GLU A 34 2.49 -13.53 0.08
N THR A 35 3.15 -12.77 -0.81
CA THR A 35 4.02 -11.67 -0.41
C THR A 35 3.20 -10.45 0.02
N THR A 36 3.52 -9.95 1.21
CA THR A 36 3.02 -8.67 1.73
C THR A 36 4.18 -7.69 1.78
N HIS A 37 4.04 -6.56 1.09
CA HIS A 37 5.00 -5.46 1.14
C HIS A 37 4.53 -4.43 2.16
N ALA A 38 5.45 -3.93 2.99
CA ALA A 38 5.16 -2.84 3.92
C ALA A 38 5.79 -1.54 3.41
N ILE A 39 5.03 -0.46 3.38
CA ILE A 39 5.51 0.90 3.06
C ILE A 39 5.26 1.80 4.25
N GLY A 40 6.32 2.46 4.73
CA GLY A 40 6.22 3.50 5.75
C GLY A 40 5.86 4.85 5.13
N PHE A 41 4.88 5.51 5.73
CA PHE A 41 4.44 6.87 5.45
C PHE A 41 4.71 7.72 6.72
N PRO A 42 5.84 8.43 6.79
CA PRO A 42 6.12 9.30 7.93
C PRO A 42 5.08 10.43 8.00
N ASP A 43 4.79 10.89 9.21
CA ASP A 43 3.92 12.06 9.43
C ASP A 43 4.66 13.32 8.92
N GLY A 44 4.55 13.60 7.63
CA GLY A 44 5.35 14.59 6.90
C GLY A 44 4.67 15.14 5.64
N PRO A 45 5.40 15.89 4.78
CA PRO A 45 4.80 16.54 3.61
C PRO A 45 4.14 15.54 2.67
N GLY A 46 2.86 15.78 2.34
CA GLY A 46 2.00 14.87 1.55
C GLY A 46 0.96 14.10 2.40
N TYR A 47 1.11 14.11 3.72
CA TYR A 47 0.10 13.64 4.66
C TYR A 47 -0.91 14.76 4.97
N ASP A 48 -2.18 14.54 4.64
CA ASP A 48 -3.26 15.41 5.07
C ASP A 48 -3.90 14.83 6.35
N PRO A 49 -3.80 15.50 7.50
CA PRO A 49 -4.45 15.04 8.73
C PRO A 49 -5.98 15.09 8.64
N ALA A 50 -6.56 15.87 7.72
CA ALA A 50 -7.99 15.90 7.45
C ALA A 50 -8.46 14.78 6.52
N ASP A 51 -7.57 14.26 5.65
CA ASP A 51 -7.82 13.10 4.78
C ASP A 51 -6.65 12.10 4.78
N VAL A 52 -6.41 11.54 5.97
CA VAL A 52 -5.36 10.54 6.20
C VAL A 52 -5.52 9.36 5.23
N ARG A 53 -6.76 8.92 5.01
CA ARG A 53 -7.04 7.78 4.15
C ARG A 53 -6.72 8.07 2.69
N GLY A 54 -7.13 9.23 2.17
CA GLY A 54 -6.85 9.65 0.80
C GLY A 54 -5.35 9.80 0.54
N SER A 55 -4.61 10.44 1.47
CA SER A 55 -3.16 10.56 1.38
C SER A 55 -2.46 9.21 1.30
N LEU A 56 -2.84 8.26 2.17
CA LEU A 56 -2.24 6.93 2.19
C LEU A 56 -2.56 6.11 0.93
N ILE A 57 -3.81 6.17 0.44
CA ILE A 57 -4.20 5.48 -0.80
C ILE A 57 -3.44 6.05 -2.00
N ALA A 58 -3.33 7.37 -2.11
CA ALA A 58 -2.60 8.03 -3.19
C ALA A 58 -1.10 7.66 -3.16
N GLY A 59 -0.49 7.66 -1.96
CA GLY A 59 0.89 7.25 -1.76
C GLY A 59 1.13 5.79 -2.14
N CYS A 60 0.23 4.88 -1.75
CA CYS A 60 0.31 3.48 -2.18
C CYS A 60 0.18 3.36 -3.70
N ALA A 61 -0.82 4.00 -4.33
CA ALA A 61 -1.02 3.95 -5.77
C ALA A 61 0.22 4.42 -6.56
N ALA A 62 0.92 5.45 -6.07
CA ALA A 62 2.17 5.93 -6.65
C ALA A 62 3.37 5.00 -6.41
N ALA A 63 3.38 4.24 -5.31
CA ALA A 63 4.46 3.32 -4.97
C ALA A 63 4.34 1.94 -5.65
N LEU A 64 3.13 1.49 -5.96
CA LEU A 64 2.89 0.17 -6.58
C LEU A 64 3.74 -0.12 -7.83
N PRO A 65 3.93 0.81 -8.78
CA PRO A 65 4.74 0.56 -9.96
C PRO A 65 6.24 0.36 -9.63
N ASN A 66 6.69 0.91 -8.51
CA ASN A 66 8.08 0.84 -8.05
C ASN A 66 8.33 -0.35 -7.11
N LEU A 67 7.27 -0.98 -6.60
CA LEU A 67 7.41 -2.19 -5.79
C LEU A 67 7.90 -3.33 -6.68
N SER A 68 8.98 -3.97 -6.25
CA SER A 68 9.53 -5.17 -6.87
C SER A 68 8.60 -6.34 -6.57
N TRP A 69 7.47 -6.40 -7.26
CA TRP A 69 6.62 -7.59 -7.26
C TRP A 69 7.44 -8.71 -7.89
N ALA A 70 7.69 -9.78 -7.14
CA ALA A 70 8.24 -10.98 -7.74
C ALA A 70 7.28 -11.40 -8.87
N SER A 71 7.67 -11.18 -10.11
CA SER A 71 6.95 -11.73 -11.26
C SER A 71 6.87 -13.23 -11.01
N PRO A 72 5.70 -13.87 -11.15
CA PRO A 72 5.65 -15.32 -11.12
C PRO A 72 6.59 -15.80 -12.21
N THR A 73 7.73 -16.38 -11.81
CA THR A 73 8.69 -16.99 -12.72
C THR A 73 7.95 -18.14 -13.39
N ARG A 74 7.39 -17.88 -14.56
CA ARG A 74 6.79 -18.89 -15.42
C ARG A 74 7.96 -19.69 -15.98
N HIS A 75 8.31 -20.77 -15.29
CA HIS A 75 9.36 -21.69 -15.68
C HIS A 75 8.79 -22.84 -16.54
#